data_AF-B3SED4-F1
#
_entry.id   AF-B3SED4-F1
#
_cell.length_a   1.000
_cell.length_b   1.000
_cell.length_c   1.000
_cell.angle_alpha   90.00
_cell.angle_beta   90.00
_cell.angle_gamma   90.00
#
_symmetry.space_group_name_H-M   'P 1'
#
loop_
_entity.id
_entity.type
_entity.pdbx_description
1 polymer ?
#
loop_
_entity_poly.entity_id
_entity_poly.type
_entity_poly.pdbx_seq_one_letter_code
_entity_poly.pdbx_strand_id
1 'polypeptide(L)'
;CLEAVILSIYFTCGLEGLDRFPISIKSCFNSHHHRHVVLGIHYSGRYGALGLSRRRTLMYKPLIYRSLMDLIQQYKTSSEEC
;
A
#
# COMPACT_ATOMS: atom_id res chain seq x y z
N CYS A 1 0.95 -10.71 3.85
CA CYS A 1 1.15 -9.33 3.34
C CYS A 1 2.62 -8.92 3.38
N LEU A 2 3.36 -9.20 4.46
CA LEU A 2 4.79 -8.92 4.56
C LEU A 2 5.63 -9.55 3.44
N GLU A 3 5.43 -10.83 3.11
CA GLU A 3 6.18 -11.49 2.03
C GLU A 3 5.98 -10.80 0.67
N ALA A 4 4.76 -10.31 0.41
CA ALA A 4 4.45 -9.58 -0.82
C ALA A 4 5.19 -8.23 -0.90
N VAL A 5 5.46 -7.58 0.25
CA VAL A 5 6.29 -6.36 0.29
C VAL A 5 7.74 -6.69 -0.09
N ILE A 6 8.31 -7.75 0.48
CA ILE A 6 9.68 -8.20 0.16
C ILE A 6 9.79 -8.58 -1.32
N LEU A 7 8.84 -9.36 -1.82
CA LEU A 7 8.81 -9.79 -3.22
C LEU A 7 8.64 -8.60 -4.19
N SER A 8 7.82 -7.62 -3.82
CA SER A 8 7.65 -6.39 -4.63
C SER A 8 8.94 -5.57 -4.67
N ILE A 9 9.68 -5.46 -3.57
CA ILE A 9 10.99 -4.80 -3.56
C ILE A 9 11.95 -5.51 -4.51
N TYR A 10 11.98 -6.85 -4.49
CA TYR A 10 12.81 -7.65 -5.38
C TYR A 10 12.46 -7.41 -6.86
N PHE A 11 11.18 -7.47 -7.23
CA PHE A 11 10.76 -7.25 -8.61
C PHE A 11 10.88 -5.81 -9.11
N THR A 12 11.07 -4.84 -8.21
CA THR A 12 11.20 -3.42 -8.55
C THR A 12 12.61 -2.88 -8.34
N CYS A 13 13.59 -3.73 -8.03
CA CYS A 13 14.95 -3.29 -7.66
C CYS A 13 15.71 -2.61 -8.82
N GLY A 14 15.43 -2.99 -10.06
CA GLY A 14 16.07 -2.44 -11.26
C GLY A 14 15.32 -1.24 -11.88
N LEU A 15 14.24 -0.77 -11.26
CA LEU A 15 13.46 0.34 -11.80
C LEU A 15 14.02 1.67 -11.29
N GLU A 16 14.81 2.34 -12.14
CA GLU A 16 15.38 3.66 -11.82
C GLU A 16 14.28 4.71 -11.63
N GLY A 17 14.47 5.59 -10.65
CA GLY A 17 13.51 6.65 -10.31
C GLY A 17 12.24 6.19 -9.57
N LEU A 18 12.09 4.89 -9.31
CA LEU A 18 11.00 4.35 -8.49
C LEU A 18 11.39 4.32 -7.00
N ASP A 19 10.81 5.23 -6.23
CA ASP A 19 10.93 5.21 -4.78
C ASP A 19 10.00 4.17 -4.19
N ARG A 20 10.47 3.46 -3.15
CA ARG A 20 9.71 2.41 -2.46
C ARG A 20 9.79 2.63 -0.96
N PHE A 21 8.66 2.56 -0.27
CA PHE A 21 8.59 2.78 1.17
C PHE A 21 7.47 1.91 1.79
N PRO A 22 7.69 1.29 2.95
CA PRO A 22 6.65 0.48 3.59
C PRO A 22 5.54 1.36 4.18
N ILE A 23 4.28 1.00 3.93
CA ILE A 23 3.11 1.61 4.57
C ILE A 23 2.50 0.54 5.49
N SER A 24 2.59 0.76 6.80
CA SER A 24 1.99 -0.12 7.81
C SER A 24 0.69 0.49 8.33
N ILE A 25 -0.37 -0.31 8.32
CA ILE A 25 -1.72 0.07 8.74
C ILE A 25 -2.10 -0.76 9.96
N LYS A 26 -2.49 -0.10 11.05
CA LYS A 26 -3.10 -0.73 12.23
C LYS A 26 -4.57 -0.33 12.26
N SER A 27 -5.48 -1.30 12.18
CA SER A 27 -6.93 -1.08 12.31
C SER A 27 -7.47 -1.78 13.56
N CYS A 28 -8.68 -1.39 13.97
CA CYS A 28 -9.43 -2.02 15.04
C CYS A 28 -10.82 -2.38 14.50
N PHE A 29 -11.20 -3.65 14.60
CA PHE A 29 -12.53 -4.15 14.21
C PHE A 29 -13.03 -5.10 15.29
N ASN A 30 -14.24 -4.88 15.81
CA ASN A 30 -14.81 -5.64 16.93
C ASN A 30 -13.81 -5.83 18.10
N SER A 31 -13.14 -4.75 18.51
CA SER A 31 -12.13 -4.74 19.57
C SER A 31 -10.86 -5.58 19.29
N HIS A 32 -10.71 -6.14 18.08
CA HIS A 32 -9.51 -6.81 17.64
C HIS A 32 -8.63 -5.90 16.80
N HIS A 33 -7.33 -5.90 17.10
CA HIS A 33 -6.36 -5.17 16.31
C HIS A 33 -5.83 -6.02 15.17
N HIS A 34 -5.86 -5.45 13.97
CA HIS A 34 -5.26 -6.04 12.78
C HIS A 34 -4.12 -5.18 12.29
N ARG A 35 -3.06 -5.82 11.80
CA ARG A 35 -1.91 -5.16 11.18
C ARG A 35 -1.82 -5.61 9.74
N HIS A 36 -1.62 -4.64 8.86
CA HIS A 36 -1.45 -4.86 7.43
C HIS A 36 -0.30 -4.02 6.91
N VAL A 37 0.38 -4.49 5.88
CA VAL A 37 1.50 -3.77 5.27
C VAL A 37 1.43 -3.89 3.76
N VAL A 38 1.72 -2.79 3.09
CA VAL A 38 1.88 -2.69 1.63
C VAL A 38 3.15 -1.91 1.32
N LEU A 39 3.68 -2.06 0.12
CA LEU A 39 4.80 -1.28 -0.38
C LEU A 39 4.23 -0.06 -1.12
N GLY A 40 4.31 1.10 -0.49
CA GLY A 40 4.09 2.38 -1.17
C GLY A 40 5.16 2.59 -2.23
N ILE A 41 4.74 3.09 -3.39
CA ILE A 41 5.63 3.44 -4.49
C ILE A 41 5.38 4.88 -4.91
N HIS A 42 6.45 5.58 -5.30
CA HIS A 42 6.39 6.91 -5.88
C HIS A 42 7.24 6.94 -7.15
N TYR A 43 6.65 7.41 -8.25
CA TYR A 43 7.32 7.52 -9.54
C TYR A 43 6.70 8.65 -10.36
N SER A 44 7.55 9.49 -10.96
CA SER A 44 7.14 10.60 -11.83
C SER A 44 6.06 11.51 -11.20
N GLY A 45 6.18 11.82 -9.90
CA GLY A 45 5.27 12.71 -9.17
C GLY A 45 3.91 12.09 -8.82
N ARG A 46 3.78 10.76 -8.94
CA ARG A 46 2.57 10.03 -8.58
C ARG A 46 2.85 8.92 -7.58
N TYR A 47 1.85 8.65 -6.75
CA TYR A 47 1.88 7.62 -5.73
C TYR A 47 1.00 6.43 -6.13
N GLY A 48 1.37 5.25 -5.64
CA GLY A 48 0.64 4.00 -5.78
C GLY A 48 1.12 3.02 -4.71
N ALA A 49 0.68 1.76 -4.80
CA ALA A 49 1.14 0.73 -3.88
C ALA A 49 1.04 -0.69 -4.46
N LEU A 50 1.98 -1.53 -4.03
CA LEU A 50 2.05 -2.96 -4.30
C LEU A 50 1.87 -3.72 -2.99
N GLY A 51 1.20 -4.87 -3.03
CA GLY A 51 1.01 -5.68 -1.83
C GLY A 51 -0.04 -6.75 -2.04
N LEU A 52 -0.30 -7.53 -1.00
CA LEU A 52 -1.26 -8.63 -1.05
C LEU A 52 -2.12 -8.62 0.21
N SER A 53 -3.43 -8.66 0.01
CA SER A 53 -4.44 -8.64 1.05
C SER A 53 -5.58 -9.59 0.68
N ARG A 54 -6.30 -10.07 1.69
CA ARG A 54 -7.55 -10.84 1.50
C ARG A 54 -8.64 -9.98 0.83
N ARG A 55 -8.56 -8.65 0.97
CA ARG A 55 -9.48 -7.70 0.34
C ARG A 55 -8.79 -6.96 -0.80
N ARG A 56 -9.42 -6.96 -1.98
CA ARG A 56 -8.87 -6.33 -3.19
C ARG A 56 -8.63 -4.83 -3.00
N THR A 57 -9.43 -4.17 -2.18
CA THR A 57 -9.34 -2.73 -1.89
C THR A 57 -8.17 -2.35 -0.97
N LEU A 58 -7.55 -3.32 -0.28
CA LEU A 58 -6.47 -3.12 0.69
C LEU A 58 -5.11 -3.64 0.18
N MET A 59 -4.93 -3.79 -1.13
CA MET A 59 -3.67 -4.28 -1.73
C MET A 59 -3.16 -3.31 -2.78
N TYR A 60 -3.19 -3.67 -4.07
CA TYR A 60 -2.80 -2.84 -5.18
C TYR A 60 -3.57 -1.52 -5.23
N LYS A 61 -2.83 -0.43 -5.42
CA LYS A 61 -3.36 0.89 -5.74
C LYS A 61 -2.58 1.41 -6.96
N PRO A 62 -3.26 1.78 -8.06
CA PRO A 62 -2.58 2.21 -9.28
C PRO A 62 -1.80 3.51 -9.06
N LEU A 63 -0.78 3.75 -9.89
CA LEU A 63 0.11 4.92 -9.81
C LEU A 63 -0.57 6.20 -10.36
N ILE A 64 -1.65 6.64 -9.72
CA ILE A 64 -2.49 7.76 -10.17
C ILE A 64 -2.64 8.87 -9.14
N TYR A 65 -2.23 8.64 -7.89
CA TYR A 65 -2.44 9.56 -6.78
C TYR A 65 -1.43 10.70 -6.83
N ARG A 66 -1.91 11.95 -6.72
CA ARG A 66 -1.04 13.14 -6.84
C ARG A 66 -0.29 13.44 -5.54
N SER A 67 -0.82 13.00 -4.40
CA SER A 67 -0.17 13.11 -3.11
C SER A 67 -0.20 11.79 -2.35
N LEU A 68 0.74 11.63 -1.41
CA LEU A 68 0.71 10.51 -0.47
C LEU A 68 -0.59 10.49 0.35
N MET A 69 -1.10 11.68 0.71
CA MET A 69 -2.34 11.81 1.46
C MET A 69 -3.53 11.21 0.71
N ASP A 70 -3.64 11.43 -0.60
CA ASP A 70 -4.71 10.85 -1.43
C ASP A 70 -4.66 9.31 -1.40
N LEU A 71 -3.46 8.73 -1.49
CA LEU A 71 -3.26 7.28 -1.41
C LEU A 71 -3.65 6.75 -0.02
N ILE A 72 -3.22 7.40 1.05
CA ILE A 72 -3.52 6.98 2.43
C ILE A 72 -5.03 7.08 2.71
N GLN A 73 -5.68 8.16 2.25
CA GLN A 73 -7.12 8.35 2.40
C GLN A 73 -7.91 7.22 1.72
N GLN A 74 -7.44 6.74 0.56
CA GLN A 74 -8.05 5.59 -0.11
C GLN A 74 -7.94 4.29 0.69
N TYR A 75 -6.82 4.03 1.35
CA TYR A 75 -6.70 2.88 2.25
C TYR A 75 -7.59 3.02 3.48
N LYS A 76 -7.72 4.24 4.03
CA LYS A 76 -8.61 4.51 5.15
C LYS A 76 -10.06 4.21 4.80
N THR A 77 -10.58 4.79 3.71
CA THR A 77 -11.95 4.53 3.24
C THR A 77 -12.18 3.05 2.92
N SER A 78 -11.24 2.39 2.24
CA SER A 78 -11.33 0.95 1.98
C SER A 78 -11.33 0.09 3.25
N SER A 79 -10.74 0.58 4.36
CA SER A 79 -10.73 -0.12 5.65
C SER A 79 -12.01 0.12 6.46
N GLU A 80 -12.71 1.21 6.21
CA GLU A 80 -13.99 1.57 6.86
C GLU A 80 -15.19 0.85 6.20
N GLU A 81 -15.08 0.52 4.91
CA GLU A 81 -16.01 -0.37 4.20
C GLU A 81 -15.92 -1.84 4.65
N CYS A 82 -15.10 -2.13 5.67
CA CYS A 82 -14.79 -3.48 6.10
C CYS A 82 -15.64 -4.00 7.23
#